data_AF-A0A833L405-F1
#
_entry.id   AF-A0A833L405-F1
#
_cell.length_a   1.000
_cell.length_b   1.000
_cell.length_c   1.000
_cell.angle_alpha   90.00
_cell.angle_beta   90.00
_cell.angle_gamma   90.00
#
_symmetry.space_group_name_H-M   'P 1'
#
loop_
_entity.id
_entity.type
_entity.pdbx_description
1 polymer ?
#
loop_
_entity_poly.entity_id
_entity_poly.type
_entity_poly.pdbx_seq_one_letter_code
_entity_poly.pdbx_strand_id
1 'polypeptide(L)'
;MAYHAAWTKLSPRKRSRAFWIAVLLAGLPLSGCIHDTGDFGRPKSGFTQDVLMPFTGTVSARLRGEPSSFYAYTEDEKELRNRAWNFLMPEVDAPKGTWQQGHGAFHRILPQRTHDVTLYHRTIMGGPQFGTWVGDSPIVRRVVNPGGAFSSLVSRYNRVRDSITADHALVPYFKLTASQVTQADHVRARSLGHVGNLTEEQRSEALARICENALIIARVNWSFFDRAAQYRYSLEHLLVEGPEREAIPAERTLMAFEQDIGRFTKDTTIPAHCIREAEMPPVLTPRPLVRKG
;
A
#
# COMPACT_ATOMS: atom_id res chain seq x y z
N MET A 1 29.63 -43.96 36.36
CA MET A 1 30.20 -42.63 36.68
C MET A 1 31.00 -42.12 35.49
N ALA A 2 30.32 -41.68 34.43
CA ALA A 2 30.92 -41.22 33.20
C ALA A 2 30.14 -40.01 32.67
N TYR A 3 30.81 -39.16 31.89
CA TYR A 3 30.29 -37.97 31.18
C TYR A 3 30.36 -36.60 31.90
N HIS A 4 31.55 -36.24 32.40
CA HIS A 4 31.93 -34.83 32.55
C HIS A 4 33.28 -34.55 31.86
N ALA A 5 33.30 -34.58 30.52
CA ALA A 5 34.45 -34.07 29.76
C ALA A 5 34.01 -33.74 28.34
N ALA A 6 33.83 -32.44 28.02
CA ALA A 6 34.03 -31.86 26.67
C ALA A 6 33.46 -30.42 26.50
N TRP A 7 33.48 -29.53 27.51
CA TRP A 7 32.96 -28.16 27.33
C TRP A 7 33.98 -27.02 27.47
N THR A 8 35.27 -27.33 27.59
CA THR A 8 36.29 -26.30 27.83
C THR A 8 37.46 -26.41 26.87
N LYS A 9 37.27 -26.01 25.60
CA LYS A 9 38.36 -25.52 24.70
C LYS A 9 37.81 -25.03 23.35
N LEU A 10 37.11 -23.90 23.33
CA LEU A 10 36.87 -23.15 22.10
C LEU A 10 37.17 -21.67 22.35
N SER A 11 38.10 -21.12 21.56
CA SER A 11 38.57 -19.74 21.65
C SER A 11 37.44 -18.72 21.42
N PRO A 12 37.49 -17.52 22.01
CA PRO A 12 36.40 -16.53 21.99
C PRO A 12 35.95 -16.15 20.56
N ARG A 13 36.86 -16.17 19.58
CA ARG A 13 36.54 -15.95 18.15
C ARG A 13 35.69 -17.04 17.51
N LYS A 14 35.73 -18.29 17.99
CA LYS A 14 34.90 -19.39 17.48
C LYS A 14 33.48 -19.36 18.06
N ARG A 15 33.33 -18.86 19.29
CA ARG A 15 32.01 -18.68 19.95
C ARG A 15 31.18 -17.59 19.27
N SER A 16 31.79 -16.48 18.87
CA SER A 16 31.08 -15.42 18.13
C SER A 16 30.63 -15.88 16.75
N ARG A 17 31.48 -16.60 16.01
CA ARG A 17 31.11 -17.18 14.70
C ARG A 17 29.99 -18.22 14.81
N ALA A 18 30.03 -19.10 15.82
CA ALA A 18 28.97 -20.07 16.04
C ALA A 18 27.64 -19.41 16.43
N PHE A 19 27.67 -18.32 17.20
CA PHE A 19 26.49 -17.52 17.53
C PHE A 19 25.90 -16.84 16.28
N TRP A 20 26.73 -16.19 15.46
CA TRP A 20 26.28 -15.57 14.20
C TRP A 20 25.77 -16.61 13.19
N ILE A 21 26.39 -17.79 13.10
CA ILE A 21 25.93 -18.90 12.25
C ILE A 21 24.60 -19.45 12.76
N ALA A 22 24.41 -19.60 14.08
CA ALA A 22 23.15 -20.04 14.66
C ALA A 22 22.03 -18.99 14.48
N VAL A 23 22.34 -17.70 14.57
CA VAL A 23 21.39 -16.60 14.26
C VAL A 23 21.02 -16.60 12.78
N LEU A 24 21.98 -16.82 11.88
CA LEU A 24 21.72 -16.96 10.44
C LEU A 24 20.89 -18.22 10.11
N LEU A 25 21.20 -19.36 10.73
CA LEU A 25 20.47 -20.62 10.53
C LEU A 25 19.09 -20.64 11.19
N ALA A 26 18.87 -19.91 12.27
CA ALA A 26 17.56 -19.74 12.89
C ALA A 26 16.69 -18.68 12.17
N GLY A 27 17.31 -17.71 11.47
CA GLY A 27 16.60 -16.70 10.68
C GLY A 27 16.10 -17.19 9.32
N LEU A 28 16.82 -18.12 8.68
CA LEU A 28 16.50 -18.63 7.33
C LEU A 28 15.18 -19.44 7.22
N PRO A 29 14.74 -20.26 8.19
CA PRO A 29 13.48 -21.00 8.05
C PRO A 29 12.22 -20.18 8.38
N LEU A 30 12.34 -18.99 9.00
CA LEU A 30 11.17 -18.17 9.34
C LEU A 30 10.67 -17.28 8.20
N SER A 31 11.46 -17.05 7.15
CA SER A 31 11.01 -16.30 5.97
C SER A 31 10.11 -17.09 5.02
N GLY A 32 10.03 -18.42 5.18
CA GLY A 32 9.22 -19.29 4.31
C GLY A 32 7.72 -19.28 4.63
N CYS A 33 7.32 -18.95 5.85
CA CYS A 33 5.91 -19.00 6.29
C CYS A 33 5.16 -17.67 6.12
N ILE A 34 5.80 -16.63 5.59
CA ILE A 34 5.20 -15.30 5.44
C ILE A 34 4.43 -15.17 4.11
N HIS A 35 4.52 -16.17 3.22
CA HIS A 35 4.04 -16.05 1.84
C HIS A 35 3.14 -17.21 1.40
N ASP A 36 2.13 -17.54 2.20
CA ASP A 36 0.95 -18.25 1.69
C ASP A 36 0.01 -17.21 1.07
N THR A 37 0.10 -16.99 -0.24
CA THR A 37 -0.90 -16.22 -0.97
C THR A 37 -2.16 -17.06 -1.12
N GLY A 38 -3.29 -16.59 -0.58
CA GLY A 38 -4.59 -17.15 -0.88
C GLY A 38 -5.04 -16.80 -2.30
N ASP A 39 -6.22 -17.29 -2.67
CA ASP A 39 -6.85 -16.92 -3.93
C ASP A 39 -7.04 -15.39 -4.01
N PHE A 40 -6.85 -14.82 -5.20
CA PHE A 40 -6.94 -13.38 -5.48
C PHE A 40 -5.80 -12.49 -4.96
N GLY A 41 -4.61 -13.05 -4.68
CA GLY A 41 -3.40 -12.27 -4.41
C GLY A 41 -3.37 -11.61 -3.02
N ARG A 42 -4.30 -11.99 -2.14
CA ARG A 42 -4.29 -11.62 -0.72
C ARG A 42 -3.52 -12.68 0.09
N PRO A 43 -2.81 -12.32 1.16
CA PRO A 43 -2.29 -13.30 2.10
C PRO A 43 -3.43 -14.18 2.63
N LYS A 44 -3.16 -15.47 2.79
CA LYS A 44 -4.09 -16.43 3.38
C LYS A 44 -4.45 -15.99 4.80
N SER A 45 -5.72 -16.14 5.16
CA SER A 45 -6.16 -15.92 6.54
C SER A 45 -5.47 -16.90 7.50
N GLY A 46 -5.26 -16.46 8.72
CA GLY A 46 -4.49 -17.19 9.72
C GLY A 46 -3.98 -16.28 10.83
N PHE A 47 -3.44 -16.88 11.89
CA PHE A 47 -2.98 -16.15 13.07
C PHE A 47 -1.99 -15.02 12.75
N THR A 48 -1.07 -15.26 11.81
CA THR A 48 -0.09 -14.25 11.39
C THR A 48 -0.75 -13.03 10.77
N GLN A 49 -1.63 -13.23 9.79
CA GLN A 49 -2.26 -12.16 9.03
C GLN A 49 -3.39 -11.45 9.80
N ASP A 50 -4.15 -12.20 10.60
CA ASP A 50 -5.37 -11.69 11.24
C ASP A 50 -5.16 -11.20 12.67
N VAL A 51 -4.10 -11.66 13.36
CA VAL A 51 -3.82 -11.31 14.76
C VAL A 51 -2.47 -10.64 14.93
N LEU A 52 -1.39 -11.32 14.53
CA LEU A 52 -0.03 -10.85 14.81
C LEU A 52 0.31 -9.56 14.05
N MET A 53 0.06 -9.52 12.74
CA MET A 53 0.38 -8.37 11.90
C MET A 53 -0.41 -7.11 12.31
N PRO A 54 -1.75 -7.16 12.50
CA PRO A 54 -2.50 -6.00 12.98
C PRO A 54 -2.06 -5.52 14.36
N PHE A 55 -1.82 -6.44 15.29
CA PHE A 55 -1.36 -6.08 16.64
C PHE A 55 0.02 -5.41 16.61
N THR A 56 0.99 -6.04 15.94
CA THR A 56 2.34 -5.48 15.75
C THR A 56 2.28 -4.12 15.09
N GLY A 57 1.39 -3.98 14.12
CA GLY A 57 1.05 -2.73 13.46
C GLY A 57 0.58 -1.63 14.39
N THR A 58 -0.42 -1.91 15.23
CA THR A 58 -0.95 -0.97 16.22
C THR A 58 0.13 -0.52 17.20
N VAL A 59 0.94 -1.46 17.72
CA VAL A 59 2.05 -1.13 18.63
C VAL A 59 3.10 -0.27 17.92
N SER A 60 3.51 -0.65 16.70
CA SER A 60 4.50 0.08 15.90
C SER A 60 4.03 1.50 15.58
N ALA A 61 2.77 1.67 15.19
CA ALA A 61 2.13 2.96 14.96
C ALA A 61 2.15 3.83 16.23
N ARG A 62 1.76 3.27 17.38
CA ARG A 62 1.76 3.98 18.67
C ARG A 62 3.17 4.43 19.09
N LEU A 63 4.19 3.61 18.83
CA LEU A 63 5.61 3.97 19.08
C LEU A 63 6.10 5.11 18.17
N ARG A 64 5.59 5.21 16.94
CA ARG A 64 5.81 6.38 16.06
C ARG A 64 4.92 7.59 16.42
N GLY A 65 4.09 7.46 17.44
CA GLY A 65 3.11 8.45 17.87
C GLY A 65 1.93 8.60 16.90
N GLU A 66 1.75 7.70 15.94
CA GLU A 66 0.58 7.72 15.06
C GLU A 66 -0.69 7.36 15.87
N PRO A 67 -1.85 7.97 15.57
CA PRO A 67 -3.12 7.57 16.17
C PRO A 67 -3.44 6.11 15.89
N SER A 68 -3.62 5.32 16.95
CA SER A 68 -3.93 3.91 16.87
C SER A 68 -4.78 3.50 18.06
N SER A 69 -5.92 2.85 17.81
CA SER A 69 -6.78 2.36 18.90
C SER A 69 -6.79 0.84 19.01
N PHE A 70 -6.85 0.35 20.26
CA PHE A 70 -7.07 -1.05 20.61
C PHE A 70 -8.54 -1.46 20.69
N TYR A 71 -9.49 -0.56 20.47
CA TYR A 71 -10.90 -0.93 20.40
C TYR A 71 -11.19 -1.89 19.24
N ALA A 72 -12.22 -2.73 19.40
CA ALA A 72 -12.65 -3.61 18.31
C ALA A 72 -13.11 -2.79 17.10
N TYR A 73 -12.88 -3.29 15.90
CA TYR A 73 -13.42 -2.69 14.67
C TYR A 73 -14.90 -3.01 14.53
N THR A 74 -15.68 -2.04 14.05
CA THR A 74 -17.03 -2.31 13.52
C THR A 74 -16.95 -3.06 12.19
N GLU A 75 -18.06 -3.61 11.71
CA GLU A 75 -18.09 -4.27 10.39
C GLU A 75 -17.75 -3.30 9.25
N ASP A 76 -18.26 -2.06 9.30
CA ASP A 76 -17.91 -1.03 8.31
C ASP A 76 -16.43 -0.64 8.38
N GLU A 77 -15.82 -0.60 9.58
CA GLU A 77 -14.39 -0.32 9.75
C GLU A 77 -13.49 -1.45 9.22
N LYS A 78 -13.93 -2.71 9.38
CA LYS A 78 -13.27 -3.88 8.78
C LYS A 78 -13.39 -3.82 7.26
N GLU A 79 -14.58 -3.53 6.74
CA GLU A 79 -14.82 -3.44 5.32
C GLU A 79 -14.01 -2.29 4.67
N LEU A 80 -13.89 -1.15 5.36
CA LEU A 80 -13.06 -0.04 4.93
C LEU A 80 -11.60 -0.48 4.72
N ARG A 81 -11.03 -1.22 5.68
CA ARG A 81 -9.66 -1.76 5.61
C ARG A 81 -9.53 -2.83 4.52
N ASN A 82 -10.52 -3.70 4.39
CA ASN A 82 -10.56 -4.73 3.35
C ASN A 82 -10.60 -4.13 1.94
N ARG A 83 -11.31 -3.02 1.73
CA ARG A 83 -11.35 -2.31 0.46
C ARG A 83 -10.09 -1.48 0.24
N ALA A 84 -9.56 -0.84 1.29
CA ALA A 84 -8.31 -0.08 1.24
C ALA A 84 -7.14 -0.94 0.74
N TRP A 85 -7.12 -2.24 1.07
CA TRP A 85 -6.12 -3.21 0.58
C TRP A 85 -5.89 -3.10 -0.94
N ASN A 86 -6.97 -3.00 -1.72
CA ASN A 86 -6.89 -3.02 -3.19
C ASN A 86 -6.12 -1.82 -3.75
N PHE A 87 -6.09 -0.69 -3.05
CA PHE A 87 -5.43 0.53 -3.49
C PHE A 87 -4.05 0.73 -2.85
N LEU A 88 -3.91 0.36 -1.58
CA LEU A 88 -2.67 0.53 -0.81
C LEU A 88 -1.60 -0.50 -1.18
N MET A 89 -2.01 -1.69 -1.59
CA MET A 89 -1.05 -2.66 -2.13
C MET A 89 -0.59 -2.23 -3.51
N PRO A 90 0.68 -2.50 -3.87
CA PRO A 90 1.11 -2.37 -5.26
C PRO A 90 0.39 -3.41 -6.12
N GLU A 91 0.55 -3.30 -7.43
CA GLU A 91 -0.01 -4.29 -8.35
C GLU A 91 0.47 -5.72 -8.08
N VAL A 92 -0.32 -6.69 -8.50
CA VAL A 92 -0.02 -8.12 -8.31
C VAL A 92 1.32 -8.54 -8.93
N ASP A 93 1.71 -7.90 -10.04
CA ASP A 93 2.95 -8.18 -10.76
C ASP A 93 4.16 -7.39 -10.22
N ALA A 94 3.96 -6.57 -9.19
CA ALA A 94 5.01 -5.74 -8.63
C ALA A 94 6.15 -6.61 -8.03
N PRO A 95 7.37 -6.07 -7.95
CA PRO A 95 8.49 -6.80 -7.35
C PRO A 95 8.16 -7.27 -5.94
N LYS A 96 8.59 -8.49 -5.59
CA LYS A 96 8.35 -9.07 -4.26
C LYS A 96 8.74 -8.14 -3.11
N GLY A 97 9.88 -7.44 -3.24
CA GLY A 97 10.31 -6.46 -2.24
C GLY A 97 9.34 -5.28 -2.09
N THR A 98 8.84 -4.75 -3.21
CA THR A 98 7.82 -3.69 -3.22
C THR A 98 6.51 -4.17 -2.61
N TRP A 99 6.09 -5.40 -2.94
CA TRP A 99 4.90 -6.01 -2.38
C TRP A 99 5.04 -6.20 -0.85
N GLN A 100 6.17 -6.72 -0.38
CA GLN A 100 6.43 -6.90 1.05
C GLN A 100 6.45 -5.57 1.81
N GLN A 101 7.06 -4.53 1.24
CA GLN A 101 7.01 -3.19 1.81
C GLN A 101 5.57 -2.66 1.88
N GLY A 102 4.79 -2.84 0.81
CA GLY A 102 3.37 -2.46 0.79
C GLY A 102 2.55 -3.20 1.85
N HIS A 103 2.77 -4.50 2.01
CA HIS A 103 2.10 -5.32 3.02
C HIS A 103 2.45 -4.90 4.45
N GLY A 104 3.74 -4.66 4.73
CA GLY A 104 4.18 -4.14 6.03
C GLY A 104 3.67 -2.72 6.30
N ALA A 105 3.59 -1.88 5.27
CA ALA A 105 3.05 -0.52 5.36
C ALA A 105 1.53 -0.51 5.55
N PHE A 106 0.79 -1.44 4.93
CA PHE A 106 -0.65 -1.62 5.11
C PHE A 106 -0.97 -1.89 6.58
N HIS A 107 -0.25 -2.84 7.18
CA HIS A 107 -0.36 -3.15 8.61
C HIS A 107 0.29 -2.10 9.52
N ARG A 108 0.89 -1.02 9.00
CA ARG A 108 1.59 0.02 9.77
C ARG A 108 2.80 -0.47 10.58
N ILE A 109 3.35 -1.62 10.21
CA ILE A 109 4.62 -2.11 10.75
C ILE A 109 5.77 -1.26 10.20
N LEU A 110 5.70 -0.97 8.91
CA LEU A 110 6.63 -0.10 8.19
C LEU A 110 5.99 1.26 7.89
N PRO A 111 6.80 2.33 7.73
CA PRO A 111 6.30 3.59 7.18
C PRO A 111 5.79 3.40 5.75
N GLN A 112 4.96 4.34 5.29
CA GLN A 112 4.50 4.33 3.89
C GLN A 112 5.67 4.50 2.94
N ARG A 113 5.59 3.81 1.80
CA ARG A 113 6.57 3.95 0.72
C ARG A 113 6.49 5.37 0.14
N THR A 114 7.63 5.94 -0.19
CA THR A 114 7.68 7.20 -0.93
C THR A 114 7.02 7.03 -2.31
N HIS A 115 6.34 8.06 -2.78
CA HIS A 115 5.79 8.11 -4.12
C HIS A 115 6.85 7.74 -5.17
N ASP A 116 6.50 6.86 -6.11
CA ASP A 116 7.35 6.50 -7.25
C ASP A 116 6.47 6.39 -8.49
N VAL A 117 6.50 7.43 -9.31
CA VAL A 117 5.71 7.54 -10.53
C VAL A 117 6.09 6.49 -11.59
N THR A 118 7.30 5.94 -11.51
CA THR A 118 7.84 5.02 -12.51
C THR A 118 7.54 3.55 -12.21
N LEU A 119 7.12 3.23 -10.98
CA LEU A 119 6.96 1.86 -10.50
C LEU A 119 6.05 1.02 -11.40
N TYR A 120 4.86 1.53 -11.69
CA TYR A 120 3.91 0.86 -12.58
C TYR A 120 4.49 0.61 -13.97
N HIS A 121 5.06 1.64 -14.58
CA HIS A 121 5.62 1.52 -15.93
C HIS A 121 6.74 0.47 -15.99
N ARG A 122 7.70 0.49 -15.06
CA ARG A 122 8.75 -0.55 -14.99
C ARG A 122 8.18 -1.96 -14.83
N THR A 123 7.08 -2.09 -14.07
CA THR A 123 6.42 -3.37 -13.80
C THR A 123 5.80 -3.93 -15.08
N ILE A 124 4.97 -3.17 -15.78
CA ILE A 124 4.34 -3.65 -17.02
C ILE A 124 5.35 -3.83 -18.15
N MET A 125 6.47 -3.11 -18.13
CA MET A 125 7.45 -3.23 -19.20
C MET A 125 8.41 -4.39 -18.99
N GLY A 126 8.38 -5.05 -17.83
CA GLY A 126 9.31 -6.11 -17.46
C GLY A 126 10.74 -5.59 -17.27
N GLY A 127 10.89 -4.33 -16.85
CA GLY A 127 12.17 -3.69 -16.63
C GLY A 127 12.91 -4.21 -15.38
N PRO A 128 14.18 -3.80 -15.18
CA PRO A 128 14.98 -4.21 -14.03
C PRO A 128 14.33 -3.76 -12.72
N GLN A 129 14.24 -4.67 -11.75
CA GLN A 129 13.54 -4.43 -10.48
C GLN A 129 14.45 -3.86 -9.39
N PHE A 130 15.56 -3.22 -9.77
CA PHE A 130 16.57 -2.65 -8.87
C PHE A 130 16.13 -1.33 -8.20
N GLY A 131 14.83 -1.02 -8.24
CA GLY A 131 14.26 0.22 -7.70
C GLY A 131 14.61 1.46 -8.52
N THR A 132 14.42 2.64 -7.94
CA THR A 132 14.68 3.95 -8.58
C THR A 132 16.15 4.20 -8.92
N TRP A 133 17.09 3.45 -8.34
CA TRP A 133 18.54 3.62 -8.50
C TRP A 133 19.04 3.48 -9.93
N VAL A 134 18.41 2.64 -10.75
CA VAL A 134 18.82 2.37 -12.14
C VAL A 134 17.96 3.14 -13.15
N GLY A 135 16.88 3.78 -12.69
CA GLY A 135 15.88 4.40 -13.55
C GLY A 135 15.18 3.38 -14.46
N ASP A 136 14.27 3.86 -15.31
CA ASP A 136 13.76 3.03 -16.41
C ASP A 136 14.57 3.30 -17.69
N SER A 137 15.22 2.27 -18.22
CA SER A 137 16.04 2.37 -19.44
C SER A 137 15.63 1.30 -20.45
N PRO A 138 15.23 1.68 -21.68
CA PRO A 138 14.89 0.73 -22.74
C PRO A 138 16.03 -0.22 -23.09
N ILE A 139 17.28 0.26 -23.02
CA ILE A 139 18.48 -0.56 -23.29
C ILE A 139 18.63 -1.62 -22.22
N VAL A 140 18.60 -1.23 -20.95
CA VAL A 140 18.77 -2.16 -19.83
C VAL A 140 17.63 -3.18 -19.81
N ARG A 141 16.39 -2.74 -20.07
CA ARG A 141 15.23 -3.62 -20.20
C ARG A 141 15.41 -4.66 -21.31
N ARG A 142 15.88 -4.27 -22.48
CA ARG A 142 16.15 -5.21 -23.60
C ARG A 142 17.25 -6.22 -23.27
N VAL A 143 18.25 -5.84 -22.48
CA VAL A 143 19.36 -6.73 -22.10
C VAL A 143 18.94 -7.68 -20.97
N VAL A 144 18.24 -7.18 -19.95
CA VAL A 144 17.88 -7.95 -18.75
C VAL A 144 16.66 -8.84 -18.99
N ASN A 145 15.71 -8.37 -19.81
CA ASN A 145 14.49 -9.10 -20.13
C ASN A 145 14.12 -8.94 -21.63
N PRO A 146 14.84 -9.63 -22.53
CA PRO A 146 14.63 -9.52 -23.98
C PRO A 146 13.23 -9.97 -24.44
N GLY A 147 12.56 -10.85 -23.68
CA GLY A 147 11.18 -11.27 -23.96
C GLY A 147 10.11 -10.26 -23.51
N GLY A 148 10.44 -9.37 -22.57
CA GLY A 148 9.51 -8.43 -21.95
C GLY A 148 8.34 -9.09 -21.21
N ALA A 149 7.55 -8.30 -20.49
CA ALA A 149 6.29 -8.80 -19.91
C ALA A 149 5.13 -8.80 -20.94
N PHE A 150 5.23 -7.98 -22.00
CA PHE A 150 4.27 -7.94 -23.10
C PHE A 150 4.97 -7.90 -24.45
N SER A 151 4.43 -8.67 -25.39
CA SER A 151 4.96 -8.88 -26.75
C SER A 151 4.60 -7.78 -27.76
N SER A 152 3.59 -6.93 -27.49
CA SER A 152 3.17 -5.85 -28.39
C SER A 152 2.83 -4.54 -27.64
N LEU A 153 2.91 -3.39 -28.33
CA LEU A 153 2.48 -2.09 -27.80
C LEU A 153 0.98 -2.06 -27.50
N VAL A 154 0.17 -2.66 -28.38
CA VAL A 154 -1.28 -2.85 -28.19
C VAL A 154 -1.57 -3.56 -26.86
N SER A 155 -0.85 -4.65 -26.56
CA SER A 155 -1.00 -5.37 -25.29
C SER A 155 -0.65 -4.50 -24.08
N ARG A 156 0.35 -3.61 -24.19
CA ARG A 156 0.74 -2.70 -23.12
C ARG A 156 -0.33 -1.64 -22.87
N TYR A 157 -0.86 -1.02 -23.93
CA TYR A 157 -1.98 -0.08 -23.79
C TYR A 157 -3.21 -0.74 -23.16
N ASN A 158 -3.55 -1.96 -23.61
CA ASN A 158 -4.67 -2.71 -23.03
C ASN A 158 -4.41 -3.02 -21.55
N ARG A 159 -3.20 -3.45 -21.17
CA ARG A 159 -2.86 -3.67 -19.75
C ARG A 159 -3.08 -2.43 -18.89
N VAL A 160 -2.67 -1.26 -19.39
CA VAL A 160 -2.86 0.02 -18.68
C VAL A 160 -4.33 0.36 -18.53
N ARG A 161 -5.09 0.27 -19.62
CA ARG A 161 -6.53 0.47 -19.61
C ARG A 161 -7.24 -0.47 -18.64
N ASP A 162 -6.84 -1.74 -18.61
CA ASP A 162 -7.46 -2.76 -17.78
C ASP A 162 -7.14 -2.53 -16.28
N SER A 163 -5.90 -2.14 -15.93
CA SER A 163 -5.54 -1.69 -14.58
C SER A 163 -6.40 -0.49 -14.14
N ILE A 164 -6.51 0.54 -14.99
CA ILE A 164 -7.32 1.73 -14.71
C ILE A 164 -8.79 1.35 -14.51
N THR A 165 -9.34 0.52 -15.41
CA THR A 165 -10.74 0.12 -15.35
C THR A 165 -11.06 -0.67 -14.08
N ALA A 166 -10.16 -1.58 -13.69
CA ALA A 166 -10.31 -2.35 -12.46
C ALA A 166 -10.30 -1.45 -11.21
N ASP A 167 -9.35 -0.53 -11.12
CA ASP A 167 -9.29 0.44 -10.01
C ASP A 167 -10.51 1.35 -9.98
N HIS A 168 -10.89 1.88 -11.15
CA HIS A 168 -12.01 2.81 -11.28
C HIS A 168 -13.33 2.15 -10.85
N ALA A 169 -13.55 0.88 -11.19
CA ALA A 169 -14.72 0.13 -10.77
C ALA A 169 -14.83 -0.02 -9.23
N LEU A 170 -13.70 -0.04 -8.51
CA LEU A 170 -13.67 -0.21 -7.06
C LEU A 170 -13.85 1.12 -6.30
N VAL A 171 -13.56 2.26 -6.93
CA VAL A 171 -13.61 3.59 -6.32
C VAL A 171 -14.97 3.88 -5.66
N PRO A 172 -16.14 3.76 -6.35
CA PRO A 172 -17.43 4.11 -5.76
C PRO A 172 -17.73 3.35 -4.47
N TYR A 173 -17.38 2.07 -4.42
CA TYR A 173 -17.65 1.25 -3.25
C TYR A 173 -16.77 1.65 -2.05
N PHE A 174 -15.50 2.01 -2.29
CA PHE A 174 -14.65 2.53 -1.22
C PHE A 174 -15.20 3.85 -0.67
N LYS A 175 -15.65 4.77 -1.54
CA LYS A 175 -16.25 6.04 -1.11
C LYS A 175 -17.47 5.83 -0.23
N LEU A 176 -18.33 4.88 -0.59
CA LEU A 176 -19.53 4.56 0.18
C LEU A 176 -19.16 4.11 1.60
N THR A 177 -18.27 3.14 1.73
CA THR A 177 -17.82 2.64 3.04
C THR A 177 -17.09 3.71 3.84
N ALA A 178 -16.24 4.53 3.20
CA ALA A 178 -15.57 5.65 3.86
C ALA A 178 -16.57 6.68 4.44
N SER A 179 -17.64 6.97 3.71
CA SER A 179 -18.72 7.85 4.18
C SER A 179 -19.45 7.26 5.38
N GLN A 180 -19.78 5.96 5.35
CA GLN A 180 -20.43 5.25 6.47
C GLN A 180 -19.57 5.28 7.74
N VAL A 181 -18.27 4.99 7.61
CA VAL A 181 -17.33 5.04 8.75
C VAL A 181 -17.19 6.47 9.27
N THR A 182 -17.10 7.47 8.39
CA THR A 182 -17.04 8.89 8.79
C THR A 182 -18.30 9.31 9.56
N GLN A 183 -19.48 8.84 9.14
CA GLN A 183 -20.73 9.08 9.86
C GLN A 183 -20.74 8.42 11.25
N ALA A 184 -20.25 7.18 11.36
CA ALA A 184 -20.08 6.50 12.63
C ALA A 184 -19.09 7.23 13.56
N ASP A 185 -18.00 7.76 13.00
CA ASP A 185 -17.02 8.57 13.71
C ASP A 185 -17.63 9.89 14.23
N HIS A 186 -18.51 10.53 13.46
CA HIS A 186 -19.26 11.71 13.92
C HIS A 186 -20.18 11.38 15.10
N VAL A 187 -20.86 10.23 15.07
CA VAL A 187 -21.67 9.78 16.21
C VAL A 187 -20.76 9.54 17.42
N ARG A 188 -19.63 8.84 17.24
CA ARG A 188 -18.65 8.59 18.32
C ARG A 188 -18.14 9.88 18.94
N ALA A 189 -17.74 10.87 18.12
CA ALA A 189 -17.27 12.17 18.57
C ALA A 189 -18.33 12.92 19.39
N ARG A 190 -19.60 12.91 18.95
CA ARG A 190 -20.70 13.51 19.70
C ARG A 190 -20.96 12.77 21.02
N SER A 191 -20.93 11.44 21.02
CA SER A 191 -21.14 10.63 22.23
C SER A 191 -20.12 10.92 23.32
N LEU A 192 -18.86 11.20 22.97
CA LEU A 192 -17.81 11.58 23.93
C LEU A 192 -18.14 12.85 24.75
N GLY A 193 -19.01 13.72 24.24
CA GLY A 193 -19.46 14.92 24.96
C GLY A 193 -20.61 14.68 25.95
N HIS A 194 -21.30 13.54 25.87
CA HIS A 194 -22.53 13.28 26.63
C HIS A 194 -22.41 12.16 27.66
N VAL A 195 -21.45 11.24 27.49
CA VAL A 195 -21.27 10.11 28.42
C VAL A 195 -20.52 10.59 29.68
N GLY A 196 -21.18 10.53 30.84
CA GLY A 196 -20.69 11.13 32.08
C GLY A 196 -19.56 10.39 32.81
N ASN A 197 -19.38 9.07 32.58
CA ASN A 197 -18.41 8.22 33.31
C ASN A 197 -17.36 7.58 32.38
N LEU A 198 -16.76 8.36 31.47
CA LEU A 198 -15.65 7.92 30.63
C LEU A 198 -14.32 8.10 31.36
N THR A 199 -13.48 7.07 31.38
CA THR A 199 -12.08 7.23 31.78
C THR A 199 -11.31 7.98 30.69
N GLU A 200 -10.18 8.60 31.07
CA GLU A 200 -9.32 9.28 30.09
C GLU A 200 -8.78 8.30 29.04
N GLU A 201 -8.46 7.07 29.45
CA GLU A 201 -8.05 6.00 28.53
C GLU A 201 -9.16 5.72 27.50
N GLN A 202 -10.41 5.55 27.94
CA GLN A 202 -11.53 5.30 27.03
C GLN A 202 -11.76 6.46 26.05
N ARG A 203 -11.64 7.69 26.54
CA ARG A 203 -11.72 8.91 25.72
C ARG A 203 -10.60 8.92 24.68
N SER A 204 -9.37 8.65 25.08
CA SER A 204 -8.19 8.65 24.20
C SER A 204 -8.28 7.57 23.12
N GLU A 205 -8.75 6.37 23.45
CA GLU A 205 -8.94 5.27 22.50
C GLU A 205 -10.03 5.59 21.47
N ALA A 206 -11.15 6.17 21.90
CA ALA A 206 -12.21 6.60 21.00
C ALA A 206 -11.75 7.69 20.02
N LEU A 207 -10.99 8.69 20.50
CA LEU A 207 -10.39 9.73 19.66
C LEU A 207 -9.34 9.14 18.71
N ALA A 208 -8.49 8.24 19.20
CA ALA A 208 -7.49 7.56 18.39
C ALA A 208 -8.13 6.77 17.24
N ARG A 209 -9.28 6.11 17.47
CA ARG A 209 -10.00 5.39 16.41
C ARG A 209 -10.57 6.32 15.34
N ILE A 210 -11.15 7.46 15.72
CA ILE A 210 -11.62 8.49 14.78
C ILE A 210 -10.46 8.94 13.87
N CYS A 211 -9.32 9.24 14.48
CA CYS A 211 -8.14 9.67 13.74
C CYS A 211 -7.53 8.56 12.88
N GLU A 212 -7.50 7.33 13.38
CA GLU A 212 -7.05 6.15 12.63
C GLU A 212 -7.89 5.92 11.37
N ASN A 213 -9.22 6.04 11.48
CA ASN A 213 -10.14 5.93 10.35
C ASN A 213 -9.95 7.07 9.34
N ALA A 214 -9.82 8.32 9.81
CA ALA A 214 -9.55 9.46 8.94
C ALA A 214 -8.21 9.30 8.18
N LEU A 215 -7.17 8.79 8.85
CA LEU A 215 -5.85 8.60 8.25
C LEU A 215 -5.83 7.49 7.19
N ILE A 216 -6.55 6.38 7.38
CA ILE A 216 -6.62 5.34 6.32
C ILE A 216 -7.40 5.85 5.10
N ILE A 217 -8.47 6.64 5.29
CA ILE A 217 -9.21 7.28 4.20
C ILE A 217 -8.29 8.24 3.43
N ALA A 218 -7.56 9.10 4.15
CA ALA A 218 -6.60 10.03 3.55
C ALA A 218 -5.49 9.31 2.78
N ARG A 219 -4.97 8.21 3.34
CA ARG A 219 -3.93 7.38 2.69
C ARG A 219 -4.44 6.74 1.40
N VAL A 220 -5.66 6.23 1.39
CA VAL A 220 -6.27 5.71 0.15
C VAL A 220 -6.46 6.83 -0.85
N ASN A 221 -6.86 8.03 -0.41
CA ASN A 221 -6.92 9.18 -1.32
C ASN A 221 -5.55 9.46 -1.97
N TRP A 222 -4.47 9.55 -1.19
CA TRP A 222 -3.11 9.66 -1.75
C TRP A 222 -2.76 8.51 -2.70
N SER A 223 -3.17 7.28 -2.40
CA SER A 223 -2.92 6.16 -3.31
C SER A 223 -3.64 6.27 -4.65
N PHE A 224 -4.84 6.89 -4.71
CA PHE A 224 -5.51 7.18 -5.98
C PHE A 224 -4.70 8.12 -6.85
N PHE A 225 -4.10 9.15 -6.24
CA PHE A 225 -3.23 10.11 -6.91
C PHE A 225 -1.97 9.46 -7.43
N ASP A 226 -1.33 8.66 -6.58
CA ASP A 226 -0.13 7.93 -6.94
C ASP A 226 -0.37 7.00 -8.12
N ARG A 227 -1.53 6.33 -8.14
CA ARG A 227 -1.95 5.45 -9.24
C ARG A 227 -2.25 6.24 -10.51
N ALA A 228 -3.02 7.32 -10.44
CA ALA A 228 -3.30 8.18 -11.59
C ALA A 228 -2.00 8.75 -12.21
N ALA A 229 -1.07 9.20 -11.38
CA ALA A 229 0.23 9.69 -11.82
C ALA A 229 1.07 8.59 -12.50
N GLN A 230 1.09 7.39 -11.93
CA GLN A 230 1.76 6.21 -12.50
C GLN A 230 1.16 5.77 -13.84
N TYR A 231 -0.17 5.75 -13.96
CA TYR A 231 -0.87 5.43 -15.20
C TYR A 231 -0.59 6.47 -16.28
N ARG A 232 -0.65 7.75 -15.91
CA ARG A 232 -0.32 8.85 -16.82
C ARG A 232 1.11 8.74 -17.33
N TYR A 233 2.07 8.58 -16.42
CA TYR A 233 3.47 8.39 -16.77
C TYR A 233 3.63 7.24 -17.77
N SER A 234 2.98 6.10 -17.51
CA SER A 234 3.08 4.96 -18.42
C SER A 234 2.46 5.24 -19.79
N LEU A 235 1.30 5.89 -19.88
CA LEU A 235 0.67 6.22 -21.17
C LEU A 235 1.49 7.25 -21.97
N GLU A 236 2.03 8.26 -21.31
CA GLU A 236 2.92 9.26 -21.93
C GLU A 236 4.17 8.58 -22.51
N HIS A 237 4.79 7.65 -21.78
CA HIS A 237 5.97 6.93 -22.25
C HIS A 237 5.65 5.95 -23.37
N LEU A 238 4.54 5.21 -23.29
CA LEU A 238 4.09 4.34 -24.38
C LEU A 238 3.81 5.13 -25.66
N LEU A 239 3.25 6.33 -25.54
CA LEU A 239 2.97 7.21 -26.69
C LEU A 239 4.26 7.67 -27.39
N VAL A 240 5.32 7.91 -26.62
CA VAL A 240 6.65 8.23 -27.16
C VAL A 240 7.30 7.00 -27.79
N GLU A 241 7.17 5.81 -27.18
CA GLU A 241 7.72 4.56 -27.74
C GLU A 241 7.04 4.16 -29.05
N GLY A 242 5.73 4.34 -29.17
CA GLY A 242 5.00 4.08 -30.40
C GLY A 242 3.53 4.49 -30.27
N PRO A 243 3.07 5.49 -31.06
CA PRO A 243 1.70 5.96 -30.98
C PRO A 243 0.74 4.97 -31.65
N GLU A 244 -0.04 4.26 -30.84
CA GLU A 244 -1.06 3.30 -31.28
C GLU A 244 -2.48 3.85 -31.09
N ARG A 245 -3.47 3.28 -31.82
CA ARG A 245 -4.89 3.70 -31.72
C ARG A 245 -5.47 3.45 -30.32
N GLU A 246 -4.94 2.45 -29.62
CA GLU A 246 -5.32 2.04 -28.26
C GLU A 246 -4.98 3.08 -27.20
N ALA A 247 -4.12 4.07 -27.52
CA ALA A 247 -3.84 5.19 -26.63
C ALA A 247 -5.11 6.01 -26.31
N ILE A 248 -6.03 6.18 -27.28
CA ILE A 248 -7.24 6.98 -27.14
C ILE A 248 -8.20 6.41 -26.08
N PRO A 249 -8.63 5.12 -26.14
CA PRO A 249 -9.48 4.58 -25.10
C PRO A 249 -8.79 4.53 -23.74
N ALA A 250 -7.47 4.27 -23.68
CA ALA A 250 -6.72 4.27 -22.42
C ALA A 250 -6.67 5.66 -21.77
N GLU A 251 -6.41 6.71 -22.55
CA GLU A 251 -6.47 8.11 -22.13
C GLU A 251 -7.85 8.46 -21.57
N ARG A 252 -8.93 8.10 -22.29
CA ARG A 252 -10.30 8.37 -21.84
C ARG A 252 -10.61 7.70 -20.51
N THR A 253 -10.19 6.45 -20.32
CA THR A 253 -10.36 5.76 -19.03
C THR A 253 -9.58 6.45 -17.91
N LEU A 254 -8.36 6.92 -18.18
CA LEU A 254 -7.57 7.67 -17.20
C LEU A 254 -8.25 8.98 -16.81
N MET A 255 -8.74 9.76 -17.79
CA MET A 255 -9.42 11.02 -17.51
C MET A 255 -10.70 10.82 -16.68
N ALA A 256 -11.46 9.75 -16.94
CA ALA A 256 -12.65 9.41 -16.17
C ALA A 256 -12.29 9.03 -14.71
N PHE A 257 -11.25 8.22 -14.53
CA PHE A 257 -10.72 7.88 -13.22
C PHE A 257 -10.27 9.13 -12.44
N GLU A 258 -9.49 10.01 -13.07
CA GLU A 258 -9.01 11.27 -12.49
C GLU A 258 -10.14 12.21 -12.06
N GLN A 259 -11.20 12.29 -12.87
CA GLN A 259 -12.37 13.10 -12.55
C GLN A 259 -13.05 12.60 -11.27
N ASP A 260 -13.23 11.29 -11.15
CA ASP A 260 -13.91 10.70 -10.00
C ASP A 260 -13.08 10.79 -8.72
N ILE A 261 -11.77 10.57 -8.77
CA ILE A 261 -10.90 10.71 -7.57
C ILE A 261 -10.74 12.18 -7.16
N GLY A 262 -10.78 13.12 -8.12
CA GLY A 262 -10.82 14.56 -7.84
C GLY A 262 -12.05 14.96 -7.01
N ARG A 263 -13.24 14.40 -7.32
CA ARG A 263 -14.46 14.62 -6.52
C ARG A 263 -14.31 14.08 -5.10
N PHE A 264 -13.74 12.89 -4.94
CA PHE A 264 -13.54 12.28 -3.62
C PHE A 264 -12.65 13.13 -2.71
N THR A 265 -11.59 13.69 -3.26
CA THR A 265 -10.65 14.55 -2.52
C THR A 265 -11.35 15.78 -1.96
N LYS A 266 -12.24 16.38 -2.75
CA LYS A 266 -13.02 17.54 -2.33
C LYS A 266 -13.95 17.22 -1.15
N ASP A 267 -14.52 16.01 -1.14
CA ASP A 267 -15.48 15.59 -0.12
C ASP A 267 -14.81 15.04 1.15
N THR A 268 -13.53 14.65 1.06
CA THR A 268 -12.80 14.05 2.17
C THR A 268 -12.18 15.14 3.05
N THR A 269 -12.52 15.12 4.34
CA THR A 269 -11.96 16.05 5.34
C THR A 269 -11.34 15.29 6.49
N ILE A 270 -10.16 15.73 6.94
CA ILE A 270 -9.48 15.16 8.10
C ILE A 270 -9.79 16.06 9.31
N PRO A 271 -10.25 15.52 10.45
CA PRO A 271 -10.46 16.33 11.65
C PRO A 271 -9.14 16.98 12.10
N ALA A 272 -9.17 18.28 12.43
CA ALA A 272 -7.96 19.05 12.76
C ALA A 272 -7.14 18.46 13.92
N HIS A 273 -7.81 17.85 14.90
CA HIS A 273 -7.16 17.22 16.06
C HIS A 273 -6.45 15.90 15.73
N CYS A 274 -6.67 15.35 14.54
CA CYS A 274 -6.02 14.12 14.07
C CYS A 274 -4.69 14.38 13.36
N ILE A 275 -4.32 15.65 13.17
CA ILE A 275 -3.21 16.05 12.31
C ILE A 275 -1.87 15.98 13.08
N ARG A 276 -0.97 15.17 12.55
CA ARG A 276 0.46 15.47 12.48
C ARG A 276 0.83 15.39 10.99
N GLU A 277 0.74 16.52 10.28
CA GLU A 277 1.21 16.72 8.89
C GLU A 277 0.72 15.71 7.82
N ALA A 278 -0.58 15.63 7.56
CA ALA A 278 -1.06 15.03 6.30
C ALA A 278 -1.90 16.06 5.54
N GLU A 279 -1.24 16.79 4.64
CA GLU A 279 -1.95 17.57 3.61
C GLU A 279 -2.71 16.57 2.72
N MET A 280 -3.97 16.87 2.39
CA MET A 280 -4.70 16.11 1.38
C MET A 280 -4.06 16.35 0.01
N PRO A 281 -4.06 15.38 -0.91
CA PRO A 281 -3.51 15.61 -2.24
C PRO A 281 -4.25 16.77 -2.94
N PRO A 282 -3.60 17.54 -3.83
CA PRO A 282 -4.23 18.66 -4.51
C PRO A 282 -5.41 18.18 -5.36
N VAL A 283 -6.45 18.96 -5.62
CA VAL A 283 -7.55 18.48 -6.48
C VAL A 283 -7.06 18.26 -7.92
N LEU A 284 -7.21 17.04 -8.47
CA LEU A 284 -6.83 16.76 -9.86
C LEU A 284 -7.80 17.40 -10.85
N THR A 285 -7.22 18.07 -11.84
CA THR A 285 -7.91 18.42 -13.08
C THR A 285 -7.51 17.42 -14.16
N PRO A 286 -8.46 16.62 -14.70
CA PRO A 286 -8.19 15.73 -15.83
C PRO A 286 -7.63 16.52 -17.00
N ARG A 287 -6.61 15.97 -17.68
CA ARG A 287 -5.97 16.60 -18.83
C ARG A 287 -5.66 15.55 -19.90
N PRO A 288 -5.78 15.91 -21.19
CA PRO A 288 -5.35 15.02 -22.27
C PRO A 288 -3.83 14.84 -22.24
N LEU A 289 -3.37 13.66 -22.65
CA LEU A 289 -1.97 13.32 -22.87
C LEU A 289 -1.37 14.16 -24.00
N VAL A 290 -2.14 14.37 -25.08
CA VAL A 290 -1.72 15.22 -26.21
C VAL A 290 -2.43 16.57 -26.12
N ARG A 291 -1.65 17.65 -25.93
CA ARG A 291 -2.18 19.01 -26.07
C ARG A 291 -2.43 19.29 -27.55
N LYS A 292 -3.64 19.72 -27.92
CA LYS A 292 -3.86 20.35 -29.23
C LYS A 292 -3.03 21.63 -29.26
N GLY A 293 -2.08 21.69 -30.18
CA GLY A 293 -1.34 22.92 -30.50
C GLY A 293 -2.22 23.96 -31.15
#